data_AF-A0A191YTF9-F1
#
_entry.id   AF-A0A191YTF9-F1
#
_cell.length_a   1.000
_cell.length_b   1.000
_cell.length_c   1.000
_cell.angle_alpha   90.00
_cell.angle_beta   90.00
_cell.angle_gamma   90.00
#
_symmetry.space_group_name_H-M   'P 1'
#
loop_
_entity.id
_entity.type
_entity.pdbx_description
1 polymer ?
#
loop_
_entity_poly.entity_id
_entity_poly.type
_entity_poly.pdbx_seq_one_letter_code
_entity_poly.pdbx_strand_id
1 'polypeptide(L)'
;MTEPTTKSTLFARCDHVDHHLFAVQPDIPLLDALEHAAVYLSCAEDLALQAPNATRPEYTASLRWASSQMLGTARSLVQASIDGLHAAQAQGDA
;
A
#
# COMPACT_ATOMS: atom_id res chain seq x y z
N MET A 1 12.95 19.02 15.37
CA MET A 1 11.78 18.81 14.50
C MET A 1 11.46 17.34 14.54
N THR A 2 10.23 16.97 14.87
CA THR A 2 9.79 15.58 14.79
C THR A 2 9.76 15.19 13.31
N GLU A 3 10.40 14.09 12.94
CA GLU A 3 10.29 13.60 11.56
C GLU A 3 8.84 13.23 11.25
N PRO A 4 8.36 13.49 10.02
CA PRO A 4 7.02 13.13 9.64
C PRO A 4 6.84 11.61 9.72
N THR A 5 5.63 11.19 10.02
CA THR A 5 5.25 9.78 10.15
C THR A 5 3.97 9.49 9.37
N THR A 6 3.74 8.23 9.07
CA THR A 6 2.52 7.77 8.39
C THR A 6 1.26 8.20 9.16
N LYS A 7 0.18 8.42 8.41
CA LYS A 7 -1.17 8.60 8.98
C LYS A 7 -2.02 7.36 8.78
N SER A 8 -3.01 7.18 9.66
CA SER A 8 -3.95 6.08 9.54
C SER A 8 -4.75 6.23 8.24
N THR A 9 -4.52 5.29 7.32
CA THR A 9 -5.13 5.29 5.99
C THR A 9 -5.86 3.98 5.77
N LEU A 10 -7.17 4.06 5.59
CA LEU A 10 -8.03 2.89 5.39
C LEU A 10 -7.84 2.32 3.98
N PHE A 11 -7.81 0.98 3.87
CA PHE A 11 -7.68 0.29 2.59
C PHE A 11 -8.33 -1.09 2.59
N ALA A 12 -8.37 -1.73 1.40
CA ALA A 12 -9.12 -2.96 1.15
C ALA A 12 -10.60 -2.81 1.52
N ARG A 13 -11.34 -2.08 0.68
CA ARG A 13 -12.79 -1.94 0.83
C ARG A 13 -13.44 -3.32 0.77
N CYS A 14 -14.37 -3.58 1.68
CA CYS A 14 -15.17 -4.79 1.63
C CYS A 14 -16.32 -4.58 0.63
N ASP A 15 -16.49 -5.47 -0.35
CA ASP A 15 -17.52 -5.28 -1.38
C ASP A 15 -18.96 -5.35 -0.85
N HIS A 16 -19.17 -5.94 0.33
CA HIS A 16 -20.49 -6.23 0.90
C HIS A 16 -20.91 -5.24 2.00
N VAL A 17 -20.01 -4.36 2.44
CA VAL A 17 -20.29 -3.36 3.49
C VAL A 17 -19.50 -2.09 3.19
N ASP A 18 -20.00 -0.91 3.58
CA ASP A 18 -19.29 0.36 3.37
C ASP A 18 -18.15 0.59 4.39
N HIS A 19 -17.32 -0.44 4.58
CA HIS A 19 -16.20 -0.45 5.50
C HIS A 19 -14.92 -0.94 4.81
N HIS A 20 -13.78 -0.54 5.37
CA HIS A 20 -12.45 -1.00 4.99
C HIS A 20 -11.98 -2.07 5.96
N LEU A 21 -11.31 -3.11 5.44
CA LEU A 21 -10.84 -4.23 6.25
C LEU A 21 -9.55 -3.90 7.01
N PHE A 22 -8.73 -3.00 6.47
CA PHE A 22 -7.41 -2.70 7.00
C PHE A 22 -7.15 -1.20 7.07
N ALA A 23 -6.16 -0.84 7.89
CA ALA A 23 -5.62 0.51 7.98
C ALA A 23 -4.10 0.44 8.04
N VAL A 24 -3.43 1.40 7.41
CA VAL A 24 -1.99 1.61 7.65
C VAL A 24 -1.80 2.08 9.09
N GLN A 25 -0.81 1.51 9.78
CA GLN A 25 -0.46 1.92 11.13
C GLN A 25 0.12 3.35 11.10
N PRO A 26 -0.39 4.27 11.94
CA PRO A 26 0.19 5.60 12.06
C PRO A 26 1.55 5.54 12.78
N ASP A 27 2.26 6.66 12.75
CA ASP A 27 3.46 6.87 13.56
C ASP A 27 4.67 6.01 13.15
N ILE A 28 4.66 5.48 11.93
CA ILE A 28 5.81 4.82 11.31
C ILE A 28 6.65 5.87 10.55
N PRO A 29 8.00 5.85 10.65
CA PRO A 29 8.84 6.73 9.85
C PRO A 29 8.55 6.60 8.35
N LEU A 30 8.49 7.73 7.64
CA LEU A 30 8.10 7.72 6.22
C LEU A 30 9.04 6.92 5.35
N LEU A 31 10.35 6.96 5.62
CA LEU A 31 11.34 6.24 4.84
C LEU A 31 11.09 4.72 4.93
N ASP A 32 10.94 4.19 6.15
CA ASP A 32 10.65 2.77 6.37
C ASP A 32 9.36 2.33 5.65
N ALA A 33 8.30 3.15 5.70
CA ALA A 33 7.04 2.86 5.03
C ALA A 33 7.18 2.86 3.50
N LEU A 34 7.94 3.80 2.93
CA LEU A 34 8.17 3.90 1.49
C LEU A 34 9.10 2.79 0.96
N GLU A 35 10.09 2.37 1.74
CA GLU A 35 10.92 1.20 1.42
C GLU A 35 10.06 -0.07 1.32
N HIS A 36 9.15 -0.27 2.27
CA HIS A 36 8.20 -1.38 2.20
C HIS A 36 7.23 -1.25 1.02
N ALA A 37 6.76 -0.05 0.71
CA ALA A 37 5.92 0.18 -0.47
C ALA A 37 6.64 -0.21 -1.75
N ALA A 38 7.93 0.13 -1.89
CA ALA A 38 8.75 -0.26 -3.04
C ALA A 38 8.88 -1.79 -3.16
N VAL A 39 9.09 -2.51 -2.06
CA VAL A 39 9.11 -3.99 -2.06
C VAL A 39 7.79 -4.55 -2.57
N TYR A 40 6.65 -4.06 -2.07
CA TYR A 40 5.34 -4.51 -2.55
C TYR A 40 5.12 -4.21 -4.04
N LEU A 41 5.59 -3.06 -4.53
CA LEU A 41 5.49 -2.72 -5.96
C LEU A 41 6.31 -3.68 -6.83
N SER A 42 7.57 -3.95 -6.45
CA SER A 42 8.42 -4.90 -7.18
C SER A 42 7.82 -6.30 -7.20
N CYS A 43 7.33 -6.80 -6.06
CA CYS A 43 6.67 -8.09 -6.00
C CYS A 43 5.38 -8.12 -6.84
N ALA A 44 4.60 -7.04 -6.83
CA ALA A 44 3.40 -6.97 -7.64
C ALA A 44 3.71 -7.01 -9.14
N GLU A 45 4.76 -6.33 -9.57
CA GLU A 45 5.26 -6.34 -10.96
C GLU A 45 5.72 -7.74 -11.37
N ASP A 46 6.54 -8.40 -10.55
CA ASP A 46 7.01 -9.76 -10.80
C ASP A 46 5.85 -10.76 -10.96
N LEU A 47 4.85 -10.66 -10.09
CA LEU A 47 3.66 -11.52 -10.13
C LEU A 47 2.81 -11.24 -11.39
N ALA A 48 2.68 -9.98 -11.79
CA ALA A 48 1.94 -9.58 -12.99
C ALA A 48 2.64 -10.08 -14.27
N LEU A 49 3.97 -10.03 -14.33
CA LEU A 49 4.78 -10.56 -15.43
C LEU A 49 4.70 -12.08 -15.52
N GLN A 50 4.61 -12.78 -14.40
CA GLN A 50 4.52 -14.24 -14.36
C GLN A 50 3.11 -14.76 -14.74
N ALA A 51 2.04 -14.02 -14.43
CA ALA A 51 0.67 -14.50 -14.57
C ALA A 51 0.28 -14.98 -15.99
N PRO A 52 0.68 -14.33 -17.10
CA PRO A 52 0.39 -14.80 -18.46
C PRO A 52 1.14 -16.10 -18.84
N ASN A 53 2.27 -16.36 -18.19
CA ASN A 53 3.13 -17.52 -18.48
C ASN A 53 2.74 -18.77 -17.67
N ALA A 54 1.79 -18.64 -16.75
CA ALA A 54 1.30 -19.77 -15.97
C ALA A 54 0.53 -20.75 -16.87
N THR A 55 0.95 -22.01 -16.87
CA THR A 55 0.34 -23.08 -17.68
C THR A 55 -1.02 -23.55 -17.15
N ARG A 56 -1.35 -23.19 -15.92
CA ARG A 56 -2.57 -23.59 -15.21
C ARG A 56 -3.46 -22.37 -14.96
N PRO A 57 -4.72 -22.36 -15.43
CA PRO A 57 -5.62 -21.21 -15.27
C PRO A 57 -5.82 -20.77 -13.81
N GLU A 58 -5.87 -21.71 -12.87
CA GLU A 58 -6.01 -21.42 -11.44
C GLU A 58 -4.79 -20.69 -10.85
N TYR A 59 -3.61 -20.93 -11.40
CA TYR A 59 -2.39 -20.21 -11.02
C TYR A 59 -2.41 -18.79 -11.58
N THR A 60 -2.86 -18.58 -12.82
CA THR A 60 -3.01 -17.23 -13.38
C THR A 60 -3.94 -16.36 -12.54
N ALA A 61 -5.09 -16.89 -12.12
CA ALA A 61 -6.04 -16.16 -11.29
C ALA A 61 -5.43 -15.80 -9.92
N SER A 62 -4.74 -16.75 -9.29
CA SER A 62 -4.09 -16.54 -7.99
C SER A 62 -2.96 -15.51 -8.05
N LEU A 63 -2.11 -15.56 -9.10
CA LEU A 63 -1.02 -14.60 -9.30
C LEU A 63 -1.55 -13.18 -9.54
N ARG A 64 -2.60 -13.04 -10.35
CA ARG A 64 -3.25 -11.73 -10.58
C ARG A 64 -3.87 -11.19 -9.31
N TRP A 65 -4.55 -12.03 -8.55
CA TRP A 65 -5.13 -11.64 -7.27
C TRP A 65 -4.04 -11.16 -6.30
N ALA A 66 -2.97 -11.94 -6.13
CA ALA A 66 -1.86 -11.58 -5.25
C ALA A 66 -1.17 -10.26 -5.68
N SER A 67 -0.90 -10.09 -6.97
CA SER A 67 -0.37 -8.83 -7.54
C SER A 67 -1.29 -7.65 -7.20
N SER A 68 -2.60 -7.81 -7.37
CA SER A 68 -3.57 -6.76 -7.04
C SER A 68 -3.61 -6.43 -5.55
N GLN A 69 -3.46 -7.42 -4.67
CA GLN A 69 -3.38 -7.17 -3.22
C GLN A 69 -2.10 -6.38 -2.88
N MET A 70 -0.96 -6.75 -3.45
CA MET A 70 0.31 -6.05 -3.22
C MET A 70 0.28 -4.61 -3.73
N LEU A 71 -0.32 -4.35 -4.90
CA LEU A 71 -0.56 -2.99 -5.40
C LEU A 71 -1.46 -2.18 -4.45
N GLY A 72 -2.52 -2.79 -3.93
CA GLY A 72 -3.42 -2.16 -2.97
C GLY A 72 -2.68 -1.74 -1.69
N THR A 73 -1.87 -2.64 -1.13
CA THR A 73 -1.06 -2.37 0.07
C THR A 73 -0.03 -1.28 -0.19
N ALA A 74 0.72 -1.36 -1.29
CA ALA A 74 1.72 -0.35 -1.64
C ALA A 74 1.11 1.05 -1.79
N ARG A 75 -0.02 1.16 -2.51
CA ARG A 75 -0.74 2.43 -2.65
C ARG A 75 -1.17 3.02 -1.31
N SER A 76 -1.61 2.16 -0.40
CA SER A 76 -2.07 2.59 0.93
C SER A 76 -0.91 3.12 1.77
N LEU A 77 0.26 2.47 1.71
CA LEU A 77 1.48 2.98 2.35
C LEU A 77 1.92 4.32 1.78
N VAL A 78 1.92 4.47 0.45
CA VAL A 78 2.26 5.74 -0.21
C VAL A 78 1.30 6.85 0.20
N GLN A 79 -0.01 6.58 0.21
CA GLN A 79 -1.02 7.55 0.61
C GLN A 79 -0.85 7.97 2.08
N ALA A 80 -0.66 6.99 2.97
CA ALA A 80 -0.39 7.25 4.38
C ALA A 80 0.85 8.12 4.60
N SER A 81 1.88 7.95 3.78
CA SER A 81 3.10 8.76 3.82
C SER A 81 2.88 10.17 3.30
N ILE A 82 2.11 10.34 2.22
CA ILE A 82 1.74 11.66 1.68
C ILE A 82 0.93 12.45 2.72
N ASP A 83 -0.05 11.81 3.35
CA ASP A 83 -0.87 12.43 4.39
C ASP A 83 -0.02 12.82 5.61
N GLY A 84 1.01 12.03 5.93
CA GLY A 84 2.03 12.33 6.92
C GLY A 84 2.83 13.59 6.62
N LEU A 85 3.29 13.74 5.37
CA LEU A 85 4.01 14.93 4.90
C LEU A 85 3.14 16.18 4.98
N HIS A 86 1.92 16.12 4.45
CA HIS A 86 0.99 17.26 4.49
C HIS A 86 0.69 17.71 5.93
N ALA A 87 0.50 16.75 6.85
CA ALA A 87 0.28 17.06 8.26
C ALA A 87 1.48 17.76 8.92
N ALA A 88 2.71 17.35 8.57
CA ALA A 88 3.92 17.98 9.08
C ALA A 88 4.12 19.40 8.53
N GLN A 89 3.80 19.63 7.24
CA GLN A 89 3.84 20.96 6.62
C GLN A 89 2.85 21.92 7.29
N ALA A 90 1.60 21.48 7.51
CA ALA A 90 0.58 22.29 8.18
C ALA A 90 0.94 22.66 9.63
N GLN A 91 1.77 21.88 10.31
CA GLN A 91 2.28 22.19 11.66
C GLN A 91 3.48 23.14 11.66
N GLY A 92 4.25 23.19 10.57
CA GLY A 92 5.38 24.11 10.43
C GLY A 92 4.98 25.53 10.05
N ASP A 93 3.80 25.69 9.44
CA ASP A 93 3.22 26.98 9.04
C ASP A 93 2.38 27.64 10.16
N ALA A 94 2.19 26.98 11.31
CA ALA A 94 1.39 27.43 12.45
C ALA A 94 2.26 27.96 13.60
#